data_AF-A0A7J3KZA9-F1
#
_entry.id   AF-A0A7J3KZA9-F1
#
_cell.length_a   1.000
_cell.length_b   1.000
_cell.length_c   1.000
_cell.angle_alpha   90.00
_cell.angle_beta   90.00
_cell.angle_gamma   90.00
#
_symmetry.space_group_name_H-M   'P 1'
#
loop_
_entity.id
_entity.type
_entity.pdbx_description
1 polymer ?
#
loop_
_entity_poly.entity_id
_entity_poly.type
_entity_poly.pdbx_seq_one_letter_code
_entity_poly.pdbx_strand_id
1 'polypeptide(L)'
;MRMKCFISALFTIVLLYCCLALSSVASCASPYSPTQAIDITELAYASPSIHVKVMDALSGQAVQNATIILWDTPQLTAYKYFTDENGEYIISGGHIRLRTTYWLYVFRGDFRARIVDYVPVKTTVYFERAETKNVTLMLLPGALIEIEGIPYIAQSPSVEKRRMNIKVVLETKPPYYSFIDEYGSSLDAFYLGLPDNIVVVPANLSFFLEVKVFYVRREFSRVSFEREIFRIYNGSLPFIVSQGERLPPIKISAYSLKRGVEYTRNLFAEISRTIDEAQAIGFTVFDERRMLGHVSQNIVEAEMLLQSAQKDEDFRKVWLTLRKAIDEIDSINRIIKEKLFFAESQAVYLPAVISIFSITVSSFFFESERKKVLSNIVLYILFLTILYYTHPGTHIIVNRNIVLFICAAIASFIVFSSLVFIIPRVWRERSIEGEVVWRSAIVLLFSMGKRQIKRKKIRGFFTIFSVGILILVFVSLTSFGTVFGVVSERVSSASPSDGILVRRMINGSSAFFSPLGYGDIVTISEIISITNVAQRWRNLPQANPIALLVNPRTMESQPVYGIIAISPNIEASYTRIKETIASGEYLREDACGEILMSLS
;
A
#
# COMPACT_ATOMS: atom_id res chain seq x y z
N MET A 1 17.01 49.99 10.70
CA MET A 1 15.68 49.50 11.15
C MET A 1 14.73 49.16 10.00
N ARG A 2 14.63 49.94 8.91
CA ARG A 2 13.73 49.67 7.75
C ARG A 2 14.06 48.44 6.89
N MET A 3 15.30 47.93 6.92
CA MET A 3 15.75 46.79 6.09
C MET A 3 15.27 45.42 6.61
N LYS A 4 15.11 45.26 7.93
CA LYS A 4 14.58 44.01 8.52
C LYS A 4 13.07 43.85 8.27
N CYS A 5 12.30 44.95 8.24
CA CYS A 5 10.86 44.89 8.00
C CYS A 5 10.49 44.51 6.56
N PHE A 6 11.26 44.93 5.55
CA PHE A 6 10.92 44.64 4.16
C PHE A 6 11.24 43.19 3.77
N ILE A 7 12.36 42.66 4.27
CA ILE A 7 12.73 41.24 4.08
C ILE A 7 11.81 40.33 4.90
N SER A 8 11.45 40.74 6.13
CA SER A 8 10.46 40.03 6.96
C SER A 8 9.10 39.96 6.29
N ALA A 9 8.59 41.07 5.74
CA ALA A 9 7.29 41.13 5.05
C ALA A 9 7.25 40.25 3.78
N LEU A 10 8.34 40.19 3.01
CA LEU A 10 8.43 39.32 1.83
C LEU A 10 8.41 37.83 2.24
N PHE A 11 9.08 37.49 3.34
CA PHE A 11 9.09 36.14 3.90
C PHE A 11 7.74 35.74 4.52
N THR A 12 7.01 36.69 5.11
CA THR A 12 5.67 36.43 5.70
C THR A 12 4.62 36.17 4.63
N ILE A 13 4.69 36.86 3.48
CA ILE A 13 3.75 36.68 2.38
C ILE A 13 3.92 35.31 1.71
N VAL A 14 5.17 34.80 1.63
CA VAL A 14 5.45 33.45 1.11
C VAL A 14 4.99 32.36 2.10
N LEU A 15 5.12 32.58 3.41
CA LEU A 15 4.63 31.63 4.43
C LEU A 15 3.10 31.62 4.54
N LEU A 16 2.43 32.77 4.37
CA LEU A 16 0.97 32.87 4.48
C LEU A 16 0.24 32.13 3.35
N TYR A 17 0.85 32.04 2.17
CA TYR A 17 0.31 31.29 1.04
C TYR A 17 0.39 29.76 1.23
N CYS A 18 1.29 29.27 2.08
CA CYS A 18 1.47 27.85 2.34
C CYS A 18 0.51 27.30 3.42
N CYS A 19 0.00 28.15 4.31
CA CYS A 19 -0.85 27.74 5.45
C CYS A 19 -2.37 27.74 5.16
N LEU A 20 -2.82 28.32 4.05
CA LEU A 20 -4.26 28.43 3.73
C LEU A 20 -4.83 27.19 3.00
N ALA A 21 -4.03 26.14 2.77
CA ALA A 21 -4.43 24.93 2.06
C ALA A 21 -4.84 23.73 2.95
N LEU A 22 -4.88 23.87 4.27
CA LEU A 22 -5.30 22.78 5.18
C LEU A 22 -6.07 23.31 6.39
N SER A 23 -7.40 23.37 6.29
CA SER A 23 -8.29 23.09 7.43
C SER A 23 -9.77 23.27 7.05
N SER A 24 -10.50 22.16 6.90
CA SER A 24 -11.93 22.12 7.20
C SER A 24 -12.36 20.68 7.44
N VAL A 25 -12.89 20.38 8.62
CA VAL A 25 -14.29 19.98 8.88
C VAL A 25 -14.35 19.38 10.28
N ALA A 26 -15.33 19.87 11.05
CA ALA A 26 -15.64 19.50 12.41
C ALA A 26 -16.87 18.57 12.49
N SER A 27 -17.02 17.98 13.68
CA SER A 27 -18.26 17.69 14.41
C SER A 27 -18.79 16.26 14.54
N CYS A 28 -18.79 15.86 15.83
CA CYS A 28 -19.89 15.34 16.64
C CYS A 28 -20.54 13.98 16.33
N ALA A 29 -20.44 13.06 17.31
CA ALA A 29 -21.59 12.48 17.99
C ALA A 29 -21.18 11.68 19.24
N SER A 30 -21.98 11.81 20.30
CA SER A 30 -22.15 11.02 21.52
C SER A 30 -23.67 11.14 21.82
N PRO A 31 -24.39 10.21 22.50
CA PRO A 31 -23.92 9.36 23.60
C PRO A 31 -24.53 7.94 23.65
N TYR A 32 -24.00 7.05 24.49
CA TYR A 32 -24.79 5.99 25.14
C TYR A 32 -24.17 5.60 26.48
N SER A 33 -24.99 5.59 27.54
CA SER A 33 -24.67 5.11 28.89
C SER A 33 -25.15 3.66 29.09
N PRO A 34 -24.64 2.94 30.11
CA PRO A 34 -24.79 1.49 30.21
C PRO A 34 -25.86 1.02 31.22
N THR A 35 -26.32 -0.22 30.98
CA THR A 35 -26.72 -1.27 31.94
C THR A 35 -27.86 -1.01 32.94
N GLN A 36 -28.94 -1.80 32.80
CA GLN A 36 -29.80 -2.23 33.90
C GLN A 36 -29.79 -3.76 33.99
N ALA A 37 -29.56 -4.27 35.19
CA ALA A 37 -29.70 -5.66 35.58
C ALA A 37 -31.18 -5.98 35.86
N ILE A 38 -31.63 -7.17 35.46
CA ILE A 38 -32.96 -7.68 35.78
C ILE A 38 -32.83 -9.03 36.49
N ASP A 39 -33.57 -9.08 37.59
CA ASP A 39 -33.76 -10.12 38.59
C ASP A 39 -34.20 -11.47 38.02
N ILE A 40 -33.76 -12.55 38.67
CA ILE A 40 -34.04 -13.94 38.30
C ILE A 40 -34.95 -14.54 39.38
N THR A 41 -36.23 -14.73 39.06
CA THR A 41 -37.12 -15.59 39.85
C THR A 41 -37.29 -16.93 39.17
N GLU A 42 -36.78 -17.97 39.83
CA GLU A 42 -36.99 -19.37 39.51
C GLU A 42 -38.48 -19.70 39.53
N LEU A 43 -38.99 -20.15 38.40
CA LEU A 43 -40.22 -20.91 38.29
C LEU A 43 -39.87 -22.19 37.54
N ALA A 44 -40.24 -23.33 38.12
CA ALA A 44 -40.02 -24.66 37.57
C ALA A 44 -40.77 -24.77 36.23
N TYR A 45 -40.06 -24.52 35.14
CA TYR A 45 -40.58 -24.63 33.79
C TYR A 45 -40.16 -25.98 33.18
N ALA A 46 -41.04 -26.55 32.36
CA ALA A 46 -40.75 -27.70 31.51
C ALA A 46 -39.40 -27.52 30.80
N SER A 47 -38.61 -28.57 30.63
CA SER A 47 -37.32 -28.41 29.96
C SER A 47 -37.56 -28.05 28.48
N PRO A 48 -36.97 -26.97 27.96
CA PRO A 48 -37.07 -26.64 26.54
C PRO A 48 -36.49 -27.77 25.69
N SER A 49 -37.11 -28.05 24.54
CA SER A 49 -36.64 -29.09 23.62
C SER A 49 -36.74 -28.65 22.17
N ILE A 50 -35.91 -29.24 21.30
CA ILE A 50 -35.94 -28.99 19.85
C ILE A 50 -36.33 -30.30 19.18
N HIS A 51 -37.45 -30.29 18.46
CA HIS A 51 -37.82 -31.39 17.58
C HIS A 51 -37.33 -31.06 16.16
N VAL A 52 -36.36 -31.81 15.68
CA VAL A 52 -35.73 -31.62 14.37
C VAL A 52 -36.26 -32.68 13.41
N LYS A 53 -36.77 -32.26 12.25
CA LYS A 53 -37.16 -33.13 11.14
C LYS A 53 -36.33 -32.79 9.91
N VAL A 54 -35.66 -33.79 9.33
CA VAL A 54 -34.74 -33.63 8.21
C VAL A 54 -35.29 -34.36 6.98
N MET A 55 -35.49 -33.62 5.90
CA MET A 55 -36.09 -34.12 4.66
C MET A 55 -35.20 -33.79 3.46
N ASP A 56 -35.27 -34.62 2.45
CA ASP A 56 -34.66 -34.37 1.14
C ASP A 56 -35.48 -33.28 0.42
N ALA A 57 -34.80 -32.23 -0.01
CA ALA A 57 -35.41 -31.06 -0.65
C ALA A 57 -36.07 -31.35 -2.01
N LEU A 58 -35.62 -32.39 -2.73
CA LEU A 58 -36.10 -32.75 -4.06
C LEU A 58 -37.13 -33.87 -4.01
N SER A 59 -36.86 -34.93 -3.25
CA SER A 59 -37.74 -36.11 -3.18
C SER A 59 -38.80 -36.00 -2.08
N GLY A 60 -38.62 -35.11 -1.10
CA GLY A 60 -39.50 -35.01 0.07
C GLY A 60 -39.40 -36.20 1.04
N GLN A 61 -38.44 -37.10 0.84
CA GLN A 61 -38.25 -38.26 1.70
C GLN A 61 -37.49 -37.90 2.97
N ALA A 62 -37.70 -38.67 4.05
CA ALA A 62 -36.96 -38.51 5.29
C ALA A 62 -35.47 -38.87 5.11
N VAL A 63 -34.57 -38.05 5.65
CA VAL A 63 -33.13 -38.31 5.60
C VAL A 63 -32.70 -39.02 6.88
N GLN A 64 -32.50 -40.33 6.77
CA GLN A 64 -32.00 -41.17 7.86
C GLN A 64 -30.51 -40.90 8.16
N ASN A 65 -30.12 -41.04 9.43
CA ASN A 65 -28.74 -40.92 9.91
C ASN A 65 -28.05 -39.60 9.52
N ALA A 66 -28.82 -38.50 9.45
CA ALA A 66 -28.27 -37.16 9.30
C ALA A 66 -27.63 -36.73 10.62
N THR A 67 -26.43 -36.14 10.53
CA THR A 67 -25.74 -35.57 11.68
C THR A 67 -26.32 -34.19 12.00
N ILE A 68 -26.67 -34.00 13.27
CA ILE A 68 -27.12 -32.73 13.82
C ILE A 68 -26.06 -32.23 14.80
N ILE A 69 -25.54 -31.01 14.60
CA ILE A 69 -24.63 -30.35 15.53
C ILE A 69 -25.35 -29.14 16.13
N LEU A 70 -25.48 -29.14 17.45
CA LEU A 70 -26.02 -28.02 18.22
C LEU A 70 -24.86 -27.29 18.91
N TRP A 71 -24.62 -26.04 18.51
CA TRP A 71 -23.65 -25.16 19.14
C TRP A 71 -24.31 -24.23 20.15
N ASP A 72 -23.82 -24.27 21.39
CA ASP A 72 -24.16 -23.31 22.44
C ASP A 72 -23.27 -22.06 22.30
N THR A 73 -23.84 -20.97 21.78
CA THR A 73 -23.08 -19.76 21.40
C THR A 73 -22.31 -19.10 22.55
N PRO A 74 -22.81 -19.01 23.81
CA PRO A 74 -22.08 -18.38 24.90
C PRO A 74 -20.99 -19.28 25.50
N GLN A 75 -21.16 -20.60 25.47
CA GLN A 75 -20.22 -21.56 26.05
C GLN A 75 -19.23 -22.15 25.04
N LEU A 76 -19.45 -21.93 23.73
CA LEU A 76 -18.65 -22.50 22.64
C LEU A 76 -18.53 -24.04 22.77
N THR A 77 -19.61 -24.70 23.17
CA THR A 77 -19.69 -26.17 23.26
C THR A 77 -20.60 -26.72 22.17
N ALA A 78 -20.23 -27.88 21.62
CA ALA A 78 -20.96 -28.54 20.54
C ALA A 78 -21.50 -29.90 21.00
N TYR A 79 -22.76 -30.16 20.70
CA TYR A 79 -23.40 -31.46 20.93
C TYR A 79 -23.75 -32.09 19.58
N LYS A 80 -23.47 -33.39 19.42
CA LYS A 80 -23.68 -34.13 18.18
C LYS A 80 -24.77 -35.19 18.35
N TYR A 81 -25.73 -35.21 17.45
CA TYR A 81 -26.86 -36.15 17.43
C TYR A 81 -27.08 -36.71 16.02
N PHE A 82 -27.92 -37.74 15.89
CA PHE A 82 -28.23 -38.42 14.63
C PHE A 82 -29.73 -38.62 14.47
N THR A 83 -30.27 -38.43 13.26
CA THR A 83 -31.69 -38.70 12.98
C THR A 83 -32.01 -40.19 12.91
N ASP A 84 -33.25 -40.53 13.25
CA ASP A 84 -33.80 -41.89 13.18
C ASP A 84 -34.22 -42.29 11.74
N GLU A 85 -34.90 -43.44 11.62
CA GLU A 85 -35.41 -43.96 10.34
C GLU A 85 -36.47 -43.05 9.69
N ASN A 86 -37.11 -42.17 10.47
CA ASN A 86 -38.09 -41.18 10.00
C ASN A 86 -37.46 -39.80 9.74
N GLY A 87 -36.13 -39.69 9.87
CA GLY A 87 -35.41 -38.43 9.71
C GLY A 87 -35.67 -37.44 10.85
N GLU A 88 -36.13 -37.92 12.01
CA GLU A 88 -36.51 -37.10 13.14
C GLU A 88 -35.55 -37.31 14.32
N TYR A 89 -35.39 -36.28 15.15
CA TYR A 89 -34.68 -36.35 16.42
C TYR A 89 -35.19 -35.30 17.40
N ILE A 90 -35.36 -35.67 18.67
CA ILE A 90 -35.74 -34.74 19.74
C ILE A 90 -34.51 -34.46 20.61
N ILE A 91 -34.05 -33.22 20.59
CA ILE A 91 -33.00 -32.75 21.49
C ILE A 91 -33.67 -32.27 22.78
N SER A 92 -33.57 -33.07 23.84
CA SER A 92 -34.06 -32.77 25.17
C SER A 92 -32.96 -32.95 26.22
N GLY A 93 -32.82 -32.02 27.16
CA GLY A 93 -31.88 -32.16 28.29
C GLY A 93 -31.43 -30.83 28.91
N GLY A 94 -30.72 -30.89 30.03
CA GLY A 94 -30.24 -29.72 30.79
C GLY A 94 -29.18 -28.84 30.07
N HIS A 95 -28.82 -29.21 28.84
CA HIS A 95 -27.92 -28.46 27.97
C HIS A 95 -28.64 -27.30 27.25
N ILE A 96 -29.98 -27.28 27.22
CA ILE A 96 -30.76 -26.20 26.62
C ILE A 96 -31.26 -25.27 27.74
N ARG A 97 -30.70 -24.05 27.75
CA ARG A 97 -31.05 -22.93 28.63
C ARG A 97 -31.94 -21.91 27.93
N LEU A 98 -32.82 -21.29 28.72
CA LEU A 98 -33.64 -20.16 28.29
C LEU A 98 -32.76 -18.92 28.03
N ARG A 99 -33.28 -18.01 27.22
CA ARG A 99 -32.63 -16.75 26.79
C ARG A 99 -31.26 -16.96 26.13
N THR A 100 -31.07 -18.13 25.52
CA THR A 100 -29.82 -18.48 24.83
C THR A 100 -30.11 -18.79 23.37
N THR A 101 -29.21 -18.34 22.49
CA THR A 101 -29.27 -18.63 21.06
C THR A 101 -28.37 -19.82 20.74
N TYR A 102 -28.92 -20.78 20.01
CA TYR A 102 -28.23 -21.96 19.52
C TYR A 102 -28.10 -21.91 18.02
N TRP A 103 -26.96 -22.36 17.51
CA TRP A 103 -26.78 -22.62 16.08
C TRP A 103 -26.91 -24.11 15.82
N LEU A 104 -27.88 -24.46 14.97
CA LEU A 104 -28.17 -25.83 14.59
C LEU A 104 -27.65 -26.05 13.17
N TYR A 105 -26.69 -26.95 13.02
CA TYR A 105 -26.15 -27.39 11.74
C TYR A 105 -26.62 -28.81 11.47
N VAL A 106 -27.08 -29.07 10.25
CA VAL A 106 -27.51 -30.41 9.84
C VAL A 106 -26.86 -30.75 8.52
N PHE A 107 -26.27 -31.95 8.43
CA PHE A 107 -25.67 -32.48 7.21
C PHE A 107 -25.69 -34.01 7.24
N ARG A 108 -25.47 -34.64 6.09
CA ARG A 108 -25.30 -36.10 6.00
C ARG A 108 -24.06 -36.42 5.17
N GLY A 109 -23.20 -37.23 5.77
CA GLY A 109 -21.89 -37.59 5.25
C GLY A 109 -20.85 -37.69 6.36
N ASP A 110 -19.65 -38.13 5.99
CA ASP A 110 -18.48 -38.12 6.86
C ASP A 110 -17.37 -37.29 6.19
N PHE A 111 -17.18 -36.07 6.70
CA PHE A 111 -16.16 -35.15 6.22
C PHE A 111 -14.73 -35.65 6.43
N ARG A 112 -14.48 -36.51 7.42
CA ARG A 112 -13.15 -37.11 7.62
C ARG A 112 -12.88 -38.18 6.58
N ALA A 113 -13.88 -39.00 6.27
CA ALA A 113 -13.83 -39.97 5.18
C ALA A 113 -14.01 -39.32 3.78
N ARG A 114 -14.25 -38.01 3.72
CA ARG A 114 -14.51 -37.22 2.51
C ARG A 114 -15.73 -37.71 1.71
N ILE A 115 -16.76 -38.17 2.43
CA ILE A 115 -18.02 -38.64 1.87
C ILE A 115 -19.09 -37.61 2.20
N VAL A 116 -19.82 -37.13 1.19
CA VAL A 116 -20.89 -36.15 1.39
C VAL A 116 -22.08 -36.55 0.53
N ASP A 117 -23.23 -36.76 1.19
CA ASP A 117 -24.47 -37.12 0.53
C ASP A 117 -25.35 -35.88 0.31
N TYR A 118 -25.29 -34.91 1.23
CA TYR A 118 -26.14 -33.73 1.28
C TYR A 118 -25.37 -32.47 1.68
N VAL A 119 -25.79 -31.32 1.15
CA VAL A 119 -25.23 -30.00 1.48
C VAL A 119 -25.63 -29.58 2.90
N PRO A 120 -24.70 -29.10 3.73
CA PRO A 120 -25.00 -28.62 5.07
C PRO A 120 -25.98 -27.45 5.10
N VAL A 121 -26.86 -27.44 6.09
CA VAL A 121 -27.82 -26.36 6.35
C VAL A 121 -27.63 -25.83 7.77
N LYS A 122 -27.80 -24.51 7.93
CA LYS A 122 -27.74 -23.80 9.21
C LYS A 122 -29.08 -23.16 9.53
N THR A 123 -29.52 -23.27 10.77
CA THR A 123 -30.61 -22.47 11.33
C THR A 123 -30.28 -22.00 12.74
N THR A 124 -30.95 -20.94 13.17
CA THR A 124 -30.78 -20.36 14.50
C THR A 124 -32.02 -20.62 15.33
N VAL A 125 -31.84 -21.19 16.52
CA VAL A 125 -32.94 -21.46 17.45
C VAL A 125 -32.72 -20.65 18.72
N TYR A 126 -33.73 -19.90 19.12
CA TYR A 126 -33.69 -19.07 20.33
C TYR A 126 -34.87 -19.44 21.23
N PHE A 127 -34.65 -19.55 22.54
CA PHE A 127 -35.68 -19.92 23.51
C PHE A 127 -36.00 -18.76 24.44
N GLU A 128 -37.19 -18.16 24.30
CA GLU A 128 -37.70 -17.17 25.28
C GLU A 128 -38.37 -17.85 26.47
N ARG A 129 -39.06 -18.95 26.20
CA ARG A 129 -39.84 -19.73 27.16
C ARG A 129 -39.53 -21.21 26.97
N ALA A 130 -39.85 -21.98 27.99
CA ALA A 130 -39.78 -23.42 27.99
C ALA A 130 -40.86 -24.02 27.09
N GLU A 131 -40.52 -24.23 25.82
CA GLU A 131 -41.39 -24.84 24.82
C GLU A 131 -40.62 -25.84 23.97
N THR A 132 -41.37 -26.67 23.23
CA THR A 132 -40.79 -27.54 22.20
C THR A 132 -40.86 -26.81 20.87
N LYS A 133 -39.70 -26.54 20.26
CA LYS A 133 -39.63 -25.90 18.94
C LYS A 133 -39.50 -26.95 17.84
N ASN A 134 -40.44 -26.94 16.89
CA ASN A 134 -40.40 -27.78 15.71
C ASN A 134 -39.60 -27.10 14.60
N VAL A 135 -38.54 -27.76 14.15
CA VAL A 135 -37.61 -27.26 13.13
C VAL A 135 -37.54 -28.29 12.01
N THR A 136 -38.10 -27.95 10.85
CA THR A 136 -37.99 -28.78 9.64
C THR A 136 -36.91 -28.23 8.73
N LEU A 137 -35.95 -29.05 8.36
CA LEU A 137 -34.81 -28.68 7.52
C LEU A 137 -34.80 -29.54 6.26
N MET A 138 -34.69 -28.86 5.11
CA MET A 138 -34.62 -29.50 3.80
C MET A 138 -33.17 -29.51 3.33
N LEU A 139 -32.61 -30.71 3.14
CA LEU A 139 -31.25 -30.89 2.65
C LEU A 139 -31.26 -31.10 1.14
N LEU A 140 -30.41 -30.37 0.43
CA LEU A 140 -30.16 -30.60 -0.99
C LEU A 140 -29.12 -31.71 -1.16
N PRO A 141 -29.29 -32.62 -2.14
CA PRO A 141 -28.24 -33.54 -2.56
C PRO A 141 -26.92 -32.82 -2.76
N GLY A 142 -25.84 -33.37 -2.22
CA GLY A 142 -24.52 -32.75 -2.17
C GLY A 142 -23.48 -33.51 -2.96
N ALA A 143 -22.42 -32.80 -3.33
CA ALA A 143 -21.18 -33.32 -3.90
C ALA A 143 -19.99 -32.61 -3.26
N LEU A 144 -18.79 -33.16 -3.43
CA LEU A 144 -17.57 -32.65 -2.79
C LEU A 144 -16.54 -32.18 -3.80
N ILE A 145 -16.00 -30.98 -3.56
CA ILE A 145 -14.87 -30.41 -4.28
C ILE A 145 -13.71 -30.21 -3.32
N GLU A 146 -12.53 -30.66 -3.73
CA GLU A 146 -11.28 -30.41 -3.02
C GLU A 146 -10.50 -29.29 -3.73
N ILE A 147 -9.98 -28.36 -2.95
CA ILE A 147 -9.16 -27.25 -3.44
C ILE A 147 -7.71 -27.49 -3.05
N GLU A 148 -6.81 -27.46 -4.01
CA GLU A 148 -5.39 -27.74 -3.80
C GLU A 148 -4.53 -26.50 -4.09
N GLY A 149 -3.43 -26.37 -3.35
CA GLY A 149 -2.42 -25.34 -3.56
C GLY A 149 -2.67 -24.04 -2.78
N ILE A 150 -1.76 -23.08 -3.00
CA ILE A 150 -1.76 -21.78 -2.33
C ILE A 150 -2.31 -20.72 -3.31
N PRO A 151 -3.26 -19.86 -2.90
CA PRO A 151 -3.69 -18.75 -3.75
C PRO A 151 -2.60 -17.67 -3.79
N TYR A 152 -1.70 -17.76 -4.78
CA TYR A 152 -0.70 -16.73 -5.04
C TYR A 152 -1.37 -15.45 -5.54
N ILE A 153 -1.12 -14.34 -4.85
CA ILE A 153 -1.66 -13.00 -5.16
C ILE A 153 -0.51 -12.11 -5.59
N ALA A 154 -0.48 -11.71 -6.86
CA ALA A 154 0.61 -10.91 -7.43
C ALA A 154 0.77 -9.54 -6.73
N GLN A 155 -0.34 -8.95 -6.29
CA GLN A 155 -0.37 -7.65 -5.61
C GLN A 155 0.33 -7.65 -4.25
N SER A 156 0.51 -8.83 -3.65
CA SER A 156 1.05 -8.94 -2.30
C SER A 156 2.50 -9.43 -2.32
N PRO A 157 3.38 -8.85 -1.48
CA PRO A 157 4.82 -9.08 -1.56
C PRO A 157 5.30 -10.36 -0.86
N SER A 158 4.42 -11.11 -0.19
CA SER A 158 4.80 -12.28 0.62
C SER A 158 3.94 -13.50 0.28
N VAL A 159 4.58 -14.66 0.14
CA VAL A 159 3.90 -15.95 -0.07
C VAL A 159 3.49 -16.52 1.29
N GLU A 160 2.27 -16.23 1.73
CA GLU A 160 1.74 -16.78 2.98
C GLU A 160 0.44 -17.53 2.69
N LYS A 161 0.16 -18.59 3.47
CA LYS A 161 -1.16 -19.22 3.47
C LYS A 161 -2.15 -18.20 4.04
N ARG A 162 -3.10 -17.77 3.21
CA ARG A 162 -4.01 -16.67 3.53
C ARG A 162 -5.37 -17.19 3.92
N ARG A 163 -6.07 -16.34 4.66
CA ARG A 163 -7.49 -16.50 4.88
C ARG A 163 -8.20 -16.41 3.54
N MET A 164 -8.87 -17.50 3.17
CA MET A 164 -9.65 -17.57 1.93
C MET A 164 -11.07 -17.99 2.27
N ASN A 165 -12.05 -17.29 1.71
CA ASN A 165 -13.43 -17.70 1.76
C ASN A 165 -13.86 -18.13 0.36
N ILE A 166 -14.48 -19.31 0.24
CA ILE A 166 -14.91 -19.87 -1.03
C ILE A 166 -16.43 -19.91 -1.02
N LYS A 167 -17.05 -19.07 -1.84
CA LYS A 167 -18.50 -18.97 -1.95
C LYS A 167 -19.00 -19.77 -3.15
N VAL A 168 -19.97 -20.65 -2.93
CA VAL A 168 -20.70 -21.38 -3.97
C VAL A 168 -21.83 -20.48 -4.47
N VAL A 169 -21.78 -20.11 -5.75
CA VAL A 169 -22.78 -19.23 -6.36
C VAL A 169 -23.55 -20.01 -7.42
N LEU A 170 -24.85 -20.21 -7.16
CA LEU A 170 -25.77 -20.80 -8.13
C LEU A 170 -26.16 -19.77 -9.20
N GLU A 171 -26.25 -20.19 -10.46
CA GLU A 171 -26.75 -19.32 -11.55
C GLU A 171 -28.24 -19.03 -11.38
N THR A 172 -29.01 -20.07 -11.06
CA THR A 172 -30.43 -19.99 -10.73
C THR A 172 -30.62 -20.28 -9.26
N LYS A 173 -30.85 -19.23 -8.45
CA LYS A 173 -31.15 -19.42 -7.03
C LYS A 173 -32.54 -20.04 -6.88
N PRO A 174 -32.66 -21.25 -6.31
CA PRO A 174 -33.97 -21.78 -5.99
C PRO A 174 -34.60 -20.94 -4.87
N PRO A 175 -35.85 -20.48 -5.01
CA PRO A 175 -36.45 -19.47 -4.12
C PRO A 175 -36.71 -19.94 -2.68
N TYR A 176 -36.50 -21.21 -2.34
CA TYR A 176 -36.95 -21.80 -1.07
C TYR A 176 -35.92 -22.60 -0.28
N TYR A 177 -34.67 -22.70 -0.75
CA TYR A 177 -33.64 -23.50 -0.07
C TYR A 177 -32.53 -22.62 0.49
N SER A 178 -32.33 -22.69 1.80
CA SER A 178 -31.21 -22.08 2.51
C SER A 178 -30.20 -23.17 2.84
N PHE A 179 -28.98 -23.04 2.34
CA PHE A 179 -27.87 -23.94 2.62
C PHE A 179 -26.59 -23.13 2.84
N ILE A 180 -25.56 -23.76 3.41
CA ILE A 180 -24.27 -23.11 3.62
C ILE A 180 -23.58 -22.95 2.27
N ASP A 181 -23.42 -21.69 1.84
CA ASP A 181 -22.83 -21.33 0.56
C ASP A 181 -21.38 -20.82 0.69
N GLU A 182 -20.81 -20.72 1.91
CA GLU A 182 -19.46 -20.18 2.13
C GLU A 182 -18.56 -21.13 2.94
N TYR A 183 -17.43 -21.51 2.34
CA TYR A 183 -16.45 -22.49 2.83
C TYR A 183 -15.04 -21.89 2.92
N GLY A 184 -14.05 -22.70 3.27
CA GLY A 184 -12.68 -22.25 3.53
C GLY A 184 -12.54 -21.75 4.97
N SER A 185 -11.97 -20.56 5.16
CA SER A 185 -11.80 -19.92 6.47
C SER A 185 -13.06 -19.20 6.98
N SER A 186 -14.24 -19.65 6.55
CA SER A 186 -15.54 -19.17 6.98
C SER A 186 -15.86 -19.69 8.39
N LEU A 187 -16.71 -18.97 9.13
CA LEU A 187 -17.13 -19.41 10.46
C LEU A 187 -17.95 -20.71 10.37
N ASP A 188 -18.81 -20.84 9.36
CA ASP A 188 -19.66 -22.02 9.19
C ASP A 188 -18.83 -23.28 8.89
N ALA A 189 -17.78 -23.18 8.07
CA ALA A 189 -16.85 -24.29 7.84
C ALA A 189 -16.12 -24.71 9.13
N PHE A 190 -15.68 -23.73 9.94
CA PHE A 190 -15.07 -23.99 11.25
C PHE A 190 -16.03 -24.74 12.19
N TYR A 191 -17.29 -24.29 12.31
CA TYR A 191 -18.28 -24.93 13.19
C TYR A 191 -18.73 -26.31 12.71
N LEU A 192 -18.66 -26.58 11.40
CA LEU A 192 -18.88 -27.91 10.83
C LEU A 192 -17.67 -28.85 11.01
N GLY A 193 -16.51 -28.33 11.43
CA GLY A 193 -15.26 -29.08 11.49
C GLY A 193 -14.72 -29.44 10.10
N LEU A 194 -15.04 -28.64 9.09
CA LEU A 194 -14.56 -28.82 7.72
C LEU A 194 -13.14 -28.26 7.57
N PRO A 195 -12.21 -29.01 6.95
CA PRO A 195 -10.94 -28.47 6.49
C PRO A 195 -11.11 -27.31 5.50
N ASP A 196 -10.18 -26.33 5.52
CA ASP A 196 -10.20 -25.15 4.63
C ASP A 196 -10.21 -25.49 3.13
N ASN A 197 -9.79 -26.71 2.76
CA ASN A 197 -9.65 -27.17 1.38
C ASN A 197 -10.87 -27.95 0.86
N ILE A 198 -11.91 -28.14 1.68
CA ILE A 198 -13.11 -28.88 1.28
C ILE A 198 -14.28 -27.91 1.08
N VAL A 199 -14.94 -28.04 -0.05
CA VAL A 199 -16.13 -27.28 -0.42
C VAL A 199 -17.24 -28.26 -0.74
N VAL A 200 -18.40 -28.09 -0.09
CA VAL A 200 -19.59 -28.89 -0.39
C VAL A 200 -20.49 -28.10 -1.33
N VAL A 201 -20.93 -28.73 -2.42
CA VAL A 201 -21.71 -28.08 -3.48
C VAL A 201 -23.01 -28.84 -3.72
N PRO A 202 -24.08 -28.17 -4.15
CA PRO A 202 -25.32 -28.85 -4.49
C PRO A 202 -25.18 -29.65 -5.79
N ALA A 203 -25.69 -30.87 -5.80
CA ALA A 203 -25.70 -31.74 -6.95
C ALA A 203 -26.80 -31.35 -7.95
N ASN A 204 -26.56 -31.64 -9.23
CA ASN A 204 -27.46 -31.40 -10.37
C ASN A 204 -27.90 -29.94 -10.55
N LEU A 205 -27.21 -28.98 -9.93
CA LEU A 205 -27.43 -27.54 -10.11
C LEU A 205 -26.20 -26.89 -10.75
N SER A 206 -26.44 -25.89 -11.59
CA SER A 206 -25.39 -25.09 -12.22
C SER A 206 -24.80 -24.09 -11.22
N PHE A 207 -23.49 -24.17 -10.95
CA PHE A 207 -22.81 -23.25 -10.03
C PHE A 207 -21.39 -22.89 -10.47
N PHE A 208 -20.87 -21.80 -9.91
CA PHE A 208 -19.44 -21.46 -9.96
C PHE A 208 -18.94 -21.11 -8.56
N LEU A 209 -17.62 -21.16 -8.36
CA LEU A 209 -17.03 -20.79 -7.07
C LEU A 209 -16.48 -19.37 -7.14
N GLU A 210 -16.85 -18.52 -6.20
CA GLU A 210 -16.27 -17.20 -5.98
C GLU A 210 -15.30 -17.27 -4.80
N VAL A 211 -14.00 -17.12 -5.07
CA VAL A 211 -12.96 -17.15 -4.05
C VAL A 211 -12.59 -15.73 -3.65
N LYS A 212 -12.62 -15.46 -2.35
CA LYS A 212 -12.21 -14.20 -1.74
C LYS A 212 -10.96 -14.45 -0.91
N VAL A 213 -9.85 -13.85 -1.32
CA VAL A 213 -8.57 -13.97 -0.62
C VAL A 213 -8.25 -12.65 0.04
N PHE A 214 -8.10 -12.67 1.36
CA PHE A 214 -7.74 -11.50 2.13
C PHE A 214 -6.22 -11.37 2.19
N TYR A 215 -5.71 -10.16 1.94
CA TYR A 215 -4.30 -9.88 2.02
C TYR A 215 -4.01 -8.50 2.58
N VAL A 216 -2.81 -8.37 3.11
CA VAL A 216 -2.35 -7.11 3.66
C VAL A 216 -1.50 -6.40 2.62
N ARG A 217 -1.88 -5.17 2.29
CA ARG A 217 -1.05 -4.24 1.53
C ARG A 217 -0.47 -3.21 2.50
N ARG A 218 0.85 -3.00 2.42
CA ARG A 218 1.56 -2.05 3.27
C ARG A 218 2.16 -0.96 2.40
N GLU A 219 1.57 0.22 2.44
CA GLU A 219 2.08 1.42 1.74
C GLU A 219 2.38 2.51 2.76
N PHE A 220 3.60 3.06 2.73
CA PHE A 220 3.99 4.26 3.49
C PHE A 220 3.46 4.31 4.94
N SER A 221 3.64 3.20 5.67
CA SER A 221 3.21 3.01 7.08
C SER A 221 1.72 2.78 7.32
N ARG A 222 0.87 2.76 6.29
CA ARG A 222 -0.53 2.33 6.38
C ARG A 222 -0.64 0.85 6.01
N VAL A 223 -1.31 0.10 6.89
CA VAL A 223 -1.66 -1.30 6.69
C VAL A 223 -3.11 -1.34 6.24
N SER A 224 -3.36 -1.62 4.96
CA SER A 224 -4.71 -1.87 4.45
C SER A 224 -4.97 -3.38 4.35
N PHE A 225 -6.14 -3.79 4.81
CA PHE A 225 -6.67 -5.12 4.55
C PHE A 225 -7.44 -5.05 3.23
N GLU A 226 -6.86 -5.63 2.19
CA GLU A 226 -7.45 -5.71 0.87
C GLU A 226 -7.97 -7.12 0.62
N ARG A 227 -8.88 -7.23 -0.35
CA ARG A 227 -9.45 -8.50 -0.76
C ARG A 227 -9.36 -8.61 -2.28
N GLU A 228 -8.86 -9.74 -2.75
CA GLU A 228 -8.94 -10.09 -4.16
C GLU A 228 -10.08 -11.10 -4.34
N ILE A 229 -10.85 -10.91 -5.42
CA ILE A 229 -11.97 -11.79 -5.76
C ILE A 229 -11.73 -12.35 -7.14
N PHE A 230 -11.79 -13.67 -7.26
CA PHE A 230 -11.75 -14.35 -8.55
C PHE A 230 -12.75 -15.51 -8.59
N ARG A 231 -13.12 -15.91 -9.80
CA ARG A 231 -14.14 -16.93 -10.03
C ARG A 231 -13.51 -18.16 -10.66
N ILE A 232 -13.96 -19.34 -10.21
CA ILE A 232 -13.55 -20.64 -10.72
C ILE A 232 -14.74 -21.24 -11.47
N TYR A 233 -14.49 -21.57 -12.72
CA TYR A 233 -15.42 -22.21 -13.65
C TYR A 233 -14.83 -23.54 -14.14
N ASN A 234 -15.69 -24.42 -14.65
CA ASN A 234 -15.28 -25.59 -15.39
C ASN A 234 -14.90 -25.19 -16.83
N GLY A 235 -13.70 -24.63 -16.97
CA GLY A 235 -13.29 -23.95 -18.21
C GLY A 235 -14.08 -22.65 -18.40
N SER A 236 -14.98 -22.63 -19.38
CA SER A 236 -15.85 -21.48 -19.70
C SER A 236 -17.28 -21.64 -19.19
N LEU A 237 -17.62 -22.81 -18.64
CA LEU A 237 -18.97 -23.16 -18.22
C LEU A 237 -19.05 -23.33 -16.70
N PRO A 238 -20.24 -23.16 -16.11
CA PRO A 238 -20.50 -23.56 -14.73
C PRO A 238 -20.26 -25.05 -14.49
N PHE A 239 -20.04 -25.41 -13.23
CA PHE A 239 -20.01 -26.80 -12.79
C PHE A 239 -21.42 -27.37 -12.69
N ILE A 240 -21.55 -28.64 -13.09
CA ILE A 240 -22.70 -29.49 -12.84
C ILE A 240 -22.13 -30.82 -12.36
N VAL A 241 -22.56 -31.29 -11.19
CA VAL A 241 -21.96 -32.44 -10.49
C VAL A 241 -23.06 -33.36 -10.00
N SER A 242 -22.86 -34.66 -10.10
CA SER A 242 -23.85 -35.66 -9.66
C SER A 242 -23.79 -35.83 -8.14
N GLN A 243 -24.87 -36.33 -7.53
CA GLN A 243 -24.91 -36.56 -6.08
C GLN A 243 -23.84 -37.57 -5.65
N GLY A 244 -23.10 -37.25 -4.58
CA GLY A 244 -22.03 -38.09 -4.05
C GLY A 244 -20.77 -38.14 -4.93
N GLU A 245 -20.76 -37.44 -6.07
CA GLU A 245 -19.59 -37.36 -6.94
C GLU A 245 -18.49 -36.52 -6.28
N ARG A 246 -17.24 -36.97 -6.46
CA ARG A 246 -16.05 -36.27 -6.00
C ARG A 246 -15.29 -35.74 -7.20
N LEU A 247 -15.25 -34.42 -7.34
CA LEU A 247 -14.44 -33.80 -8.38
C LEU A 247 -12.94 -33.92 -8.06
N PRO A 248 -12.08 -33.97 -9.10
CA PRO A 248 -10.64 -33.93 -8.91
C PRO A 248 -10.22 -32.62 -8.21
N PRO A 249 -9.12 -32.62 -7.45
CA PRO A 249 -8.64 -31.42 -6.76
C PRO A 249 -8.41 -30.27 -7.73
N ILE A 250 -9.01 -29.11 -7.43
CA ILE A 250 -8.88 -27.90 -8.23
C ILE A 250 -7.68 -27.10 -7.70
N LYS A 251 -6.67 -26.91 -8.56
CA LYS A 251 -5.49 -26.09 -8.22
C LYS A 251 -5.85 -24.60 -8.21
N ILE A 252 -5.99 -24.04 -7.01
CA ILE A 252 -6.40 -22.63 -6.82
C ILE A 252 -5.38 -21.63 -7.36
N SER A 253 -4.09 -22.01 -7.33
CA SER A 253 -2.96 -21.20 -7.78
C SER A 253 -3.10 -20.76 -9.24
N ALA A 254 -3.62 -21.63 -10.12
CA ALA A 254 -3.79 -21.31 -11.52
C ALA A 254 -4.80 -20.16 -11.73
N TYR A 255 -5.92 -20.18 -11.00
CA TYR A 255 -6.96 -19.16 -11.09
C TYR A 255 -6.52 -17.84 -10.45
N SER A 256 -5.85 -17.89 -9.30
CA SER A 256 -5.36 -16.68 -8.62
C SER A 256 -4.27 -15.98 -9.45
N LEU A 257 -3.37 -16.73 -10.07
CA LEU A 257 -2.32 -16.17 -10.93
C LEU A 257 -2.85 -15.67 -12.26
N LYS A 258 -3.85 -16.34 -12.85
CA LYS A 258 -4.54 -15.82 -14.03
C LYS A 258 -5.14 -14.43 -13.75
N ARG A 259 -5.76 -14.26 -12.58
CA ARG A 259 -6.23 -12.95 -12.12
C ARG A 259 -5.08 -11.96 -11.90
N GLY A 260 -3.95 -12.43 -11.38
CA GLY A 260 -2.71 -11.65 -11.27
C GLY A 260 -2.20 -11.12 -12.61
N VAL A 261 -2.16 -11.96 -13.67
CA VAL A 261 -1.79 -11.54 -15.03
C VAL A 261 -2.70 -10.43 -15.54
N GLU A 262 -4.02 -10.59 -15.36
CA GLU A 262 -5.01 -9.59 -15.76
C GLU A 262 -4.80 -8.26 -15.02
N TYR A 263 -4.57 -8.32 -13.72
CA TYR A 263 -4.26 -7.14 -12.92
C TYR A 263 -2.99 -6.43 -13.42
N THR A 264 -1.90 -7.17 -13.64
CA THR A 264 -0.64 -6.59 -14.12
C THR A 264 -0.80 -5.99 -15.52
N ARG A 265 -1.61 -6.60 -16.40
CA ARG A 265 -1.94 -6.03 -17.73
C ARG A 265 -2.69 -4.70 -17.63
N ASN A 266 -3.67 -4.62 -16.73
CA ASN A 266 -4.43 -3.40 -16.52
C ASN A 266 -3.52 -2.28 -15.99
N LEU A 267 -2.63 -2.61 -15.04
CA LEU A 267 -1.65 -1.67 -14.51
C LEU A 267 -0.64 -1.23 -15.58
N PHE A 268 -0.16 -2.17 -16.42
CA PHE A 268 0.69 -1.87 -17.57
C PHE A 268 0.03 -0.89 -18.52
N ALA A 269 -1.25 -1.11 -18.87
CA ALA A 269 -1.99 -0.23 -19.77
C ALA A 269 -2.17 1.17 -19.16
N GLU A 270 -2.47 1.26 -17.86
CA GLU A 270 -2.58 2.52 -17.14
C GLU A 270 -1.28 3.33 -17.20
N ILE A 271 -0.16 2.70 -16.83
CA ILE A 271 1.14 3.39 -16.81
C ILE A 271 1.65 3.68 -18.23
N SER A 272 1.38 2.83 -19.22
CA SER A 272 1.65 3.13 -20.62
C SER A 272 0.95 4.41 -21.06
N ARG A 273 -0.33 4.58 -20.70
CA ARG A 273 -1.07 5.81 -21.00
C ARG A 273 -0.46 7.02 -20.30
N THR A 274 -0.06 6.90 -19.04
CA THR A 274 0.62 8.00 -18.32
C THR A 274 1.95 8.38 -18.97
N ILE A 275 2.71 7.41 -19.49
CA ILE A 275 3.94 7.67 -20.26
C ILE A 275 3.62 8.43 -21.55
N ASP A 276 2.60 7.98 -22.29
CA ASP A 276 2.18 8.61 -23.55
C ASP A 276 1.71 10.06 -23.31
N GLU A 277 0.96 10.30 -22.22
CA GLU A 277 0.53 11.64 -21.80
C GLU A 277 1.73 12.52 -21.42
N ALA A 278 2.68 12.00 -20.64
CA ALA A 278 3.89 12.74 -20.29
C ALA A 278 4.72 13.09 -21.54
N GLN A 279 4.86 12.16 -22.49
CA GLN A 279 5.54 12.41 -23.75
C GLN A 279 4.84 13.47 -24.60
N ALA A 280 3.50 13.43 -24.67
CA ALA A 280 2.71 14.43 -25.40
C ALA A 280 2.86 15.85 -24.84
N ILE A 281 3.10 15.97 -23.52
CA ILE A 281 3.39 17.25 -22.86
C ILE A 281 4.85 17.71 -23.10
N GLY A 282 5.72 16.84 -23.63
CA GLY A 282 7.11 17.15 -23.98
C GLY A 282 8.15 16.59 -23.00
N PHE A 283 7.78 15.65 -22.12
CA PHE A 283 8.75 14.95 -21.28
C PHE A 283 9.51 13.89 -22.07
N THR A 284 10.80 13.75 -21.76
CA THR A 284 11.64 12.67 -22.25
C THR A 284 11.45 11.43 -21.39
N VAL A 285 10.78 10.42 -21.97
CA VAL A 285 10.38 9.18 -21.28
C VAL A 285 10.95 7.92 -21.94
N PHE A 286 12.07 8.05 -22.64
CA PHE A 286 12.67 6.95 -23.42
C PHE A 286 13.08 5.77 -22.55
N ASP A 287 13.71 6.04 -21.40
CA ASP A 287 14.15 4.98 -20.48
C ASP A 287 12.95 4.30 -19.84
N GLU A 288 11.94 5.06 -19.40
CA GLU A 288 10.70 4.52 -18.85
C GLU A 288 9.96 3.66 -19.88
N ARG A 289 9.93 4.08 -21.15
CA ARG A 289 9.32 3.30 -22.24
C ARG A 289 10.08 2.00 -22.49
N ARG A 290 11.42 2.03 -22.44
CA ARG A 290 12.26 0.83 -22.57
C ARG A 290 12.04 -0.13 -21.42
N MET A 291 12.02 0.37 -20.18
CA MET A 291 11.70 -0.43 -18.99
C MET A 291 10.32 -1.06 -19.09
N LEU A 292 9.32 -0.31 -19.56
CA LEU A 292 7.98 -0.85 -19.81
C LEU A 292 7.99 -1.96 -20.89
N GLY A 293 8.88 -1.87 -21.89
CA GLY A 293 9.10 -2.96 -22.85
C GLY A 293 9.55 -4.27 -22.18
N HIS A 294 10.46 -4.20 -21.20
CA HIS A 294 10.87 -5.37 -20.41
C HIS A 294 9.73 -5.93 -19.55
N VAL A 295 8.90 -5.06 -18.96
CA VAL A 295 7.69 -5.48 -18.24
C VAL A 295 6.75 -6.27 -19.16
N SER A 296 6.54 -5.82 -20.39
CA SER A 296 5.70 -6.54 -21.36
C SER A 296 6.22 -7.96 -21.63
N GLN A 297 7.55 -8.12 -21.75
CA GLN A 297 8.19 -9.44 -21.89
C GLN A 297 7.94 -10.32 -20.66
N ASN A 298 8.11 -9.78 -19.44
CA ASN A 298 7.86 -10.51 -18.19
C ASN A 298 6.38 -10.94 -18.07
N ILE A 299 5.42 -10.13 -18.53
CA ILE A 299 3.98 -10.49 -18.53
C ILE A 299 3.71 -11.67 -19.48
N VAL A 300 4.28 -11.64 -20.68
CA VAL A 300 4.15 -12.73 -21.66
C VAL A 300 4.82 -14.01 -21.15
N GLU A 301 6.01 -13.88 -20.56
CA GLU A 301 6.71 -15.00 -19.92
C GLU A 301 5.87 -15.63 -18.79
N ALA A 302 5.30 -14.81 -17.90
CA ALA A 302 4.45 -15.29 -16.82
C ALA A 302 3.20 -16.02 -17.35
N GLU A 303 2.60 -15.56 -18.44
CA GLU A 303 1.46 -16.24 -19.06
C GLU A 303 1.84 -17.58 -19.69
N MET A 304 2.97 -17.66 -20.38
CA MET A 304 3.48 -18.93 -20.92
C MET A 304 3.81 -19.93 -19.80
N LEU A 305 4.49 -19.46 -18.75
CA LEU A 305 4.80 -20.29 -17.57
C LEU A 305 3.51 -20.80 -16.91
N LEU A 306 2.49 -19.95 -16.77
CA LEU A 306 1.20 -20.32 -16.19
C LEU A 306 0.48 -21.42 -16.98
N GLN A 307 0.56 -21.41 -18.32
CA GLN A 307 -0.03 -22.46 -19.15
C GLN A 307 0.65 -23.82 -18.97
N SER A 308 1.97 -23.81 -18.72
CA SER A 308 2.77 -25.02 -18.51
C SER A 308 2.83 -25.51 -17.06
N ALA A 309 2.38 -24.69 -16.10
CA ALA A 309 2.56 -24.93 -14.68
C ALA A 309 1.74 -26.12 -14.18
N GLN A 310 2.42 -27.06 -13.51
CA GLN A 310 1.76 -28.22 -12.90
C GLN A 310 2.10 -28.36 -11.41
N LYS A 311 3.28 -27.93 -10.98
CA LYS A 311 3.72 -28.03 -9.59
C LYS A 311 3.66 -26.66 -8.89
N ASP A 312 3.61 -26.68 -7.56
CA ASP A 312 3.63 -25.46 -6.74
C ASP A 312 4.87 -24.59 -7.00
N GLU A 313 6.01 -25.21 -7.29
CA GLU A 313 7.23 -24.49 -7.69
C GLU A 313 7.06 -23.68 -8.99
N ASP A 314 6.31 -24.22 -9.96
CA ASP A 314 6.05 -23.53 -11.22
C ASP A 314 5.11 -22.34 -11.00
N PHE A 315 4.05 -22.53 -10.20
CA PHE A 315 3.15 -21.43 -9.82
C PHE A 315 3.89 -20.34 -9.03
N ARG A 316 4.83 -20.70 -8.16
CA ARG A 316 5.68 -19.74 -7.45
C ARG A 316 6.57 -18.96 -8.41
N LYS A 317 7.15 -19.60 -9.44
CA LYS A 317 7.92 -18.89 -10.48
C LYS A 317 7.07 -17.88 -11.23
N VAL A 318 5.84 -18.25 -11.62
CA VAL A 318 4.87 -17.32 -12.24
C VAL A 318 4.61 -16.12 -11.31
N TRP A 319 4.37 -16.39 -10.02
CA TRP A 319 4.16 -15.32 -9.03
C TRP A 319 5.38 -14.38 -8.94
N LEU A 320 6.60 -14.91 -8.90
CA LEU A 320 7.84 -14.12 -8.85
C LEU A 320 7.99 -13.24 -10.10
N THR A 321 7.75 -13.79 -11.29
CA THR A 321 7.83 -13.04 -12.55
C THR A 321 6.78 -11.91 -12.60
N LEU A 322 5.55 -12.18 -12.15
CA LEU A 322 4.50 -11.15 -12.04
C LEU A 322 4.85 -10.09 -11.00
N ARG A 323 5.42 -10.49 -9.87
CA ARG A 323 5.82 -9.56 -8.80
C ARG A 323 6.92 -8.63 -9.29
N LYS A 324 7.94 -9.18 -9.96
CA LYS A 324 8.99 -8.41 -10.62
C LYS A 324 8.41 -7.39 -11.61
N ALA A 325 7.46 -7.81 -12.45
CA ALA A 325 6.78 -6.90 -13.38
C ALA A 325 6.02 -5.78 -12.67
N ILE A 326 5.27 -6.09 -11.61
CA ILE A 326 4.54 -5.07 -10.81
C ILE A 326 5.52 -4.10 -10.15
N ASP A 327 6.59 -4.59 -9.52
CA ASP A 327 7.57 -3.75 -8.84
C ASP A 327 8.31 -2.83 -9.84
N GLU A 328 8.61 -3.32 -11.05
CA GLU A 328 9.13 -2.49 -12.15
C GLU A 328 8.13 -1.42 -12.58
N ILE A 329 6.85 -1.76 -12.75
CA ILE A 329 5.80 -0.78 -13.08
C ILE A 329 5.66 0.29 -11.99
N ASP A 330 5.64 -0.10 -10.72
CA ASP A 330 5.55 0.82 -9.60
C ASP A 330 6.77 1.76 -9.54
N SER A 331 7.97 1.24 -9.83
CA SER A 331 9.17 2.05 -9.94
C SER A 331 9.07 3.07 -11.07
N ILE A 332 8.60 2.66 -12.27
CA ILE A 332 8.38 3.57 -13.40
C ILE A 332 7.36 4.66 -13.02
N ASN A 333 6.24 4.27 -12.42
CA ASN A 333 5.20 5.22 -11.97
C ASN A 333 5.77 6.26 -10.99
N ARG A 334 6.60 5.82 -10.03
CA ARG A 334 7.27 6.73 -9.09
C ARG A 334 8.19 7.70 -9.82
N ILE A 335 9.04 7.21 -10.73
CA ILE A 335 9.96 8.06 -11.51
C ILE A 335 9.19 9.11 -12.30
N ILE A 336 8.10 8.73 -12.97
CA ILE A 336 7.26 9.66 -13.73
C ILE A 336 6.63 10.71 -12.82
N LYS A 337 6.04 10.29 -11.69
CA LYS A 337 5.45 11.23 -10.71
C LYS A 337 6.48 12.21 -10.17
N GLU A 338 7.70 11.76 -9.89
CA GLU A 338 8.79 12.61 -9.46
C GLU A 338 9.21 13.60 -10.57
N LYS A 339 9.41 13.14 -11.82
CA LYS A 339 9.70 14.03 -12.96
C LYS A 339 8.63 15.11 -13.14
N LEU A 340 7.35 14.73 -13.07
CA LEU A 340 6.22 15.65 -13.16
C LEU A 340 6.24 16.67 -12.01
N PHE A 341 6.45 16.21 -10.78
CA PHE A 341 6.50 17.07 -9.59
C PHE A 341 7.68 18.07 -9.65
N PHE A 342 8.86 17.61 -10.06
CA PHE A 342 10.02 18.49 -10.22
C PHE A 342 9.79 19.53 -11.31
N ALA A 343 9.20 19.15 -12.44
CA ALA A 343 8.90 20.09 -13.52
C ALA A 343 7.82 21.11 -13.12
N GLU A 344 6.77 20.70 -12.42
CA GLU A 344 5.74 21.60 -11.88
C GLU A 344 6.38 22.62 -10.90
N SER A 345 7.25 22.14 -10.01
CA SER A 345 7.96 23.00 -9.05
C SER A 345 8.88 24.00 -9.77
N GLN A 346 9.67 23.55 -10.75
CA GLN A 346 10.57 24.42 -11.51
C GLN A 346 9.82 25.51 -12.30
N ALA A 347 8.64 25.20 -12.83
CA ALA A 347 7.81 26.17 -13.55
C ALA A 347 7.33 27.34 -12.68
N VAL A 348 7.25 27.17 -11.36
CA VAL A 348 6.93 28.27 -10.41
C VAL A 348 8.12 29.22 -10.23
N TYR A 349 9.35 28.71 -10.24
CA TYR A 349 10.56 29.50 -9.99
C TYR A 349 11.19 30.10 -11.26
N LEU A 350 10.99 29.48 -12.43
CA LEU A 350 11.55 29.96 -13.70
C LEU A 350 11.15 31.40 -14.07
N PRO A 351 9.93 31.90 -13.81
CA PRO A 351 9.58 33.31 -14.03
C PRO A 351 10.50 34.31 -13.31
N ALA A 352 11.00 33.98 -12.11
CA ALA A 352 11.97 34.80 -11.40
C ALA A 352 13.28 34.93 -12.17
N VAL A 353 13.82 33.80 -12.65
CA VAL A 353 15.04 33.77 -13.46
C VAL A 353 14.85 34.55 -14.75
N ILE A 354 13.74 34.33 -15.45
CA ILE A 354 13.39 35.04 -16.69
C ILE A 354 13.26 36.55 -16.46
N SER A 355 12.72 36.97 -15.31
CA SER A 355 12.63 38.39 -14.96
C SER A 355 14.02 39.02 -14.85
N ILE A 356 14.98 38.35 -14.21
CA ILE A 356 16.37 38.84 -14.08
C ILE A 356 17.04 38.95 -15.46
N PHE A 357 16.87 37.92 -16.31
CA PHE A 357 17.40 37.94 -17.67
C PHE A 357 16.80 39.07 -18.52
N SER A 358 15.48 39.24 -18.48
CA SER A 358 14.79 40.32 -19.18
C SER A 358 15.29 41.70 -18.76
N ILE A 359 15.44 41.94 -17.46
CA ILE A 359 15.98 43.20 -16.93
C ILE A 359 17.41 43.44 -17.41
N THR A 360 18.25 42.40 -17.39
CA THR A 360 19.66 42.47 -17.81
C THR A 360 19.78 42.80 -19.29
N VAL A 361 19.04 42.08 -20.15
CA VAL A 361 19.03 42.30 -21.60
C VAL A 361 18.51 43.69 -21.93
N SER A 362 17.37 44.10 -21.34
CA SER A 362 16.81 45.44 -21.54
C SER A 362 17.78 46.55 -21.13
N SER A 363 18.44 46.38 -19.97
CA SER A 363 19.43 47.33 -19.45
C SER A 363 20.68 47.42 -20.33
N PHE A 364 21.00 46.37 -21.08
CA PHE A 364 22.13 46.35 -22.01
C PHE A 364 21.81 47.11 -23.31
N PHE A 365 20.63 46.88 -23.89
CA PHE A 365 20.22 47.50 -25.15
C PHE A 365 19.85 48.99 -25.01
N PHE A 366 19.20 49.38 -23.91
CA PHE A 366 18.65 50.73 -23.76
C PHE A 366 19.33 51.52 -22.62
N GLU A 367 19.61 52.81 -22.87
CA GLU A 367 20.21 53.71 -21.88
C GLU A 367 19.18 54.54 -21.12
N SER A 368 18.13 55.01 -21.79
CA SER A 368 17.10 55.79 -21.14
C SER A 368 16.21 54.91 -20.27
N GLU A 369 15.98 55.36 -19.02
CA GLU A 369 15.20 54.61 -18.02
C GLU A 369 13.80 54.23 -18.53
N ARG A 370 13.12 55.13 -19.24
CA ARG A 370 11.80 54.85 -19.84
C ARG A 370 11.85 53.73 -20.88
N LYS A 371 12.89 53.70 -21.73
CA LYS A 371 13.03 52.64 -22.76
C LYS A 371 13.47 51.31 -22.14
N LYS A 372 14.25 51.32 -21.06
CA LYS A 372 14.59 50.09 -20.30
C LYS A 372 13.35 49.45 -19.68
N VAL A 373 12.48 50.24 -19.04
CA VAL A 373 11.27 49.68 -18.43
C VAL A 373 10.33 49.10 -19.50
N LEU A 374 10.08 49.84 -20.58
CA LEU A 374 9.24 49.36 -21.67
C LEU A 374 9.81 48.11 -22.35
N SER A 375 11.12 48.12 -22.67
CA SER A 375 11.77 46.95 -23.27
C SER A 375 11.82 45.75 -22.34
N ASN A 376 11.90 45.95 -21.02
CA ASN A 376 11.87 44.86 -20.05
C ASN A 376 10.48 44.18 -20.06
N ILE A 377 9.39 44.94 -20.14
CA ILE A 377 8.04 44.38 -20.21
C ILE A 377 7.89 43.51 -21.47
N VAL A 378 8.31 44.04 -22.63
CA VAL A 378 8.21 43.33 -23.91
C VAL A 378 9.06 42.05 -23.91
N LEU A 379 10.32 42.14 -23.46
CA LEU A 379 11.22 40.98 -23.40
C LEU A 379 10.75 39.93 -22.39
N TYR A 380 10.17 40.35 -21.26
CA TYR A 380 9.67 39.43 -20.25
C TYR A 380 8.48 38.63 -20.78
N ILE A 381 7.52 39.30 -21.44
CA ILE A 381 6.40 38.62 -22.10
C ILE A 381 6.91 37.64 -23.16
N LEU A 382 7.85 38.07 -24.01
CA LEU A 382 8.44 37.22 -25.04
C LEU A 382 9.12 35.97 -24.44
N PHE A 383 9.93 36.14 -23.40
CA PHE A 383 10.60 35.01 -22.74
C PHE A 383 9.63 34.09 -22.01
N LEU A 384 8.55 34.60 -21.42
CA LEU A 384 7.49 33.76 -20.85
C LEU A 384 6.77 32.95 -21.93
N THR A 385 6.51 33.53 -23.10
CA THR A 385 5.94 32.79 -24.24
C THR A 385 6.88 31.68 -24.70
N ILE A 386 8.19 31.97 -24.80
CA ILE A 386 9.19 30.94 -25.15
C ILE A 386 9.23 29.85 -24.08
N LEU A 387 9.19 30.22 -22.79
CA LEU A 387 9.15 29.26 -21.68
C LEU A 387 7.93 28.33 -21.78
N TYR A 388 6.75 28.87 -22.08
CA TYR A 388 5.54 28.10 -22.24
C TYR A 388 5.67 26.99 -23.30
N TYR A 389 6.31 27.28 -24.43
CA TYR A 389 6.51 26.30 -25.51
C TYR A 389 7.71 25.35 -25.31
N THR A 390 8.74 25.77 -24.56
CA THR A 390 9.98 25.01 -24.43
C THR A 390 10.06 24.16 -23.16
N HIS A 391 9.40 24.57 -22.08
CA HIS A 391 9.48 23.90 -20.79
C HIS A 391 8.15 23.18 -20.47
N PRO A 392 8.15 21.84 -20.41
CA PRO A 392 6.91 21.05 -20.30
C PRO A 392 6.19 21.26 -18.97
N GLY A 393 6.92 21.58 -17.89
CA GLY A 393 6.32 21.90 -16.58
C GLY A 393 5.41 23.13 -16.60
N THR A 394 5.64 24.06 -17.54
CA THR A 394 4.80 25.27 -17.69
C THR A 394 3.42 24.93 -18.21
N HIS A 395 3.32 23.93 -19.09
CA HIS A 395 2.05 23.45 -19.61
C HIS A 395 1.22 22.74 -18.53
N ILE A 396 1.87 21.95 -17.67
CA ILE A 396 1.22 21.27 -16.53
C ILE A 396 0.60 22.28 -15.58
N ILE A 397 1.38 23.26 -15.13
CA ILE A 397 0.92 24.21 -14.13
C ILE A 397 -0.17 25.13 -14.68
N VAL A 398 -0.11 25.51 -15.95
CA VAL A 398 -1.15 26.30 -16.61
C VAL A 398 -2.47 25.52 -16.67
N ASN A 399 -2.42 24.24 -17.04
CA ASN A 399 -3.62 23.41 -17.12
C ASN A 399 -4.23 23.11 -15.74
N ARG A 400 -3.39 22.91 -14.72
CA ARG A 400 -3.84 22.55 -13.37
C ARG A 400 -4.22 23.76 -12.52
N ASN A 401 -3.44 24.84 -12.61
CA ASN A 401 -3.59 26.04 -11.79
C ASN A 401 -2.94 27.27 -12.47
N ILE A 402 -3.60 27.79 -13.52
CA ILE A 402 -3.16 28.99 -14.24
C ILE A 402 -2.97 30.21 -13.32
N VAL A 403 -3.79 30.32 -12.27
CA VAL A 403 -3.73 31.43 -11.30
C VAL A 403 -2.38 31.42 -10.58
N LEU A 404 -1.92 30.24 -10.14
CA LEU A 404 -0.63 30.12 -9.44
C LEU A 404 0.54 30.54 -10.34
N PHE A 405 0.52 30.13 -11.61
CA PHE A 405 1.55 30.53 -12.57
C PHE A 405 1.56 32.04 -12.83
N ILE A 406 0.39 32.65 -13.07
CA ILE A 406 0.26 34.09 -13.30
C ILE A 406 0.69 34.88 -12.06
N CYS A 407 0.25 34.48 -10.86
CA CYS A 407 0.66 35.13 -9.62
C CYS A 407 2.18 35.04 -9.41
N ALA A 408 2.79 33.87 -9.63
CA ALA A 408 4.24 33.69 -9.53
C ALA A 408 4.98 34.57 -10.56
N ALA A 409 4.49 34.65 -11.79
CA ALA A 409 5.07 35.47 -12.85
C ALA A 409 4.97 36.98 -12.56
N ILE A 410 3.82 37.46 -12.08
CA ILE A 410 3.62 38.87 -11.73
C ILE A 410 4.46 39.23 -10.50
N ALA A 411 4.41 38.41 -9.45
CA ALA A 411 5.17 38.64 -8.22
C ALA A 411 6.68 38.68 -8.52
N SER A 412 7.18 37.73 -9.30
CA SER A 412 8.56 37.70 -9.77
C SER A 412 8.94 38.99 -10.49
N PHE A 413 8.13 39.40 -11.48
CA PHE A 413 8.41 40.61 -12.25
C PHE A 413 8.45 41.87 -11.37
N ILE A 414 7.49 42.03 -10.46
CA ILE A 414 7.41 43.19 -9.55
C ILE A 414 8.60 43.21 -8.61
N VAL A 415 8.94 42.09 -7.98
CA VAL A 415 10.02 42.00 -6.99
C VAL A 415 11.37 42.37 -7.64
N PHE A 416 11.72 41.72 -8.75
CA PHE A 416 13.02 41.96 -9.39
C PHE A 416 13.09 43.32 -10.10
N SER A 417 12.00 43.78 -10.73
CA SER A 417 11.97 45.12 -11.33
C SER A 417 12.09 46.22 -10.27
N SER A 418 11.44 46.04 -9.11
CA SER A 418 11.56 46.98 -7.99
C SER A 418 13.00 47.01 -7.45
N LEU A 419 13.63 45.85 -7.31
CA LEU A 419 15.00 45.73 -6.84
C LEU A 419 16.00 46.48 -7.74
N VAL A 420 15.83 46.40 -9.06
CA VAL A 420 16.77 47.01 -10.01
C VAL A 420 16.47 48.47 -10.31
N PHE A 421 15.20 48.87 -10.44
CA PHE A 421 14.85 50.23 -10.86
C PHE A 421 14.51 51.19 -9.71
N ILE A 422 13.96 50.68 -8.59
CA ILE A 422 13.48 51.52 -7.48
C ILE A 422 14.57 51.70 -6.41
N ILE A 423 15.23 50.60 -5.99
CA ILE A 423 16.24 50.66 -4.92
C ILE A 423 17.36 51.66 -5.25
N PRO A 424 18.00 51.64 -6.43
CA PRO A 424 19.08 52.59 -6.74
C PRO A 424 18.61 54.06 -6.76
N ARG A 425 17.32 54.31 -6.96
CA ARG A 425 16.75 55.66 -7.02
C ARG A 425 16.43 56.22 -5.63
N VAL A 426 15.94 55.38 -4.74
CA VAL A 426 15.63 55.75 -3.34
C VAL A 426 16.91 55.82 -2.50
N TRP A 427 17.95 55.08 -2.87
CA TRP A 427 19.25 55.03 -2.19
C TRP A 427 20.34 55.90 -2.82
N ARG A 428 19.97 56.94 -3.58
CA ARG A 428 20.95 57.98 -3.96
C ARG A 428 21.33 58.79 -2.72
N GLU A 429 22.51 58.51 -2.18
CA GLU A 429 23.18 59.42 -1.25
C GLU A 429 23.37 60.79 -1.93
N ARG A 430 23.06 61.87 -1.20
CA ARG A 430 23.46 63.22 -1.61
C ARG A 430 24.97 63.20 -1.75
N SER A 431 25.47 63.53 -2.94
CA SER A 431 26.89 63.66 -3.22
C SER A 431 27.49 64.71 -2.29
N ILE A 432 28.21 64.26 -1.26
CA ILE A 432 29.15 65.09 -0.52
C ILE A 432 30.51 64.82 -1.18
N GLU A 433 31.08 65.86 -1.78
CA GLU A 433 32.42 65.83 -2.38
C GLU A 433 33.45 65.44 -1.32
N GLY A 434 34.18 64.34 -1.52
CA GLY A 434 35.41 64.07 -0.77
C GLY A 434 35.73 62.60 -0.48
N GLU A 435 34.76 61.73 -0.23
CA GLU A 435 35.05 60.34 0.16
C GLU A 435 34.54 59.32 -0.86
N VAL A 436 35.47 58.61 -1.49
CA VAL A 436 35.16 57.49 -2.39
C VAL A 436 34.84 56.26 -1.54
N VAL A 437 33.58 56.17 -1.11
CA VAL A 437 33.03 54.96 -0.51
C VAL A 437 33.12 53.83 -1.55
N TRP A 438 33.64 52.65 -1.19
CA TRP A 438 33.80 51.47 -2.06
C TRP A 438 32.55 51.13 -2.90
N ARG A 439 31.37 51.46 -2.39
CA ARG A 439 30.07 51.32 -3.09
C ARG A 439 29.99 52.19 -4.35
N SER A 440 30.49 53.42 -4.31
CA SER A 440 30.54 54.34 -5.46
C SER A 440 31.53 53.85 -6.53
N ALA A 441 32.68 53.30 -6.11
CA ALA A 441 33.67 52.73 -7.01
C ALA A 441 33.14 51.51 -7.78
N ILE A 442 32.38 50.61 -7.13
CA ILE A 442 31.76 49.45 -7.79
C ILE A 442 30.74 49.90 -8.84
N VAL A 443 29.90 50.89 -8.53
CA VAL A 443 28.92 51.44 -9.47
C VAL A 443 29.63 52.11 -10.67
N LEU A 444 30.73 52.83 -10.42
CA LEU A 444 31.56 53.43 -11.46
C LEU A 444 32.22 52.37 -12.36
N LEU A 445 32.79 51.31 -11.78
CA LEU A 445 33.40 50.19 -12.51
C LEU A 445 32.37 49.44 -13.36
N PHE A 446 31.17 49.16 -12.84
CA PHE A 446 30.07 48.55 -13.60
C PHE A 446 29.60 49.45 -14.74
N SER A 447 29.48 50.76 -14.50
CA SER A 447 29.12 51.74 -15.52
C SER A 447 30.19 51.85 -16.63
N MET A 448 31.46 51.87 -16.26
CA MET A 448 32.59 51.86 -17.21
C MET A 448 32.65 50.55 -18.01
N GLY A 449 32.50 49.40 -17.35
CA GLY A 449 32.45 48.09 -17.99
C GLY A 449 31.31 47.99 -19.00
N LYS A 450 30.10 48.43 -18.64
CA LYS A 450 28.94 48.51 -19.55
C LYS A 450 29.25 49.37 -20.79
N ARG A 451 29.86 50.55 -20.60
CA ARG A 451 30.19 51.47 -21.69
C ARG A 451 31.24 50.87 -22.64
N GLN A 452 32.20 50.10 -22.12
CA GLN A 452 33.20 49.39 -22.92
C GLN A 452 32.61 48.26 -23.75
N ILE A 453 31.76 47.42 -23.16
CA ILE A 453 31.09 46.32 -23.87
C ILE A 453 30.19 46.89 -24.98
N LYS A 454 29.51 48.02 -24.73
CA LYS A 454 28.65 48.67 -25.73
C LYS A 454 29.42 49.37 -26.86
N ARG A 455 30.65 49.85 -26.65
CA ARG A 455 31.48 50.37 -27.77
C ARG A 455 31.82 49.28 -28.77
N LYS A 456 31.99 48.04 -28.32
CA LYS A 456 32.28 46.87 -29.16
C LYS A 456 31.02 45.99 -29.30
N LYS A 457 29.92 46.60 -29.78
CA LYS A 457 28.56 46.01 -29.84
C LYS A 457 28.53 44.55 -30.31
N ILE A 458 29.21 44.25 -31.42
CA ILE A 458 29.20 42.90 -32.03
C ILE A 458 29.95 41.90 -31.13
N ARG A 459 31.16 42.25 -30.70
CA ARG A 459 32.00 41.35 -29.89
C ARG A 459 31.40 41.08 -28.50
N GLY A 460 30.85 42.11 -27.87
CA GLY A 460 30.18 41.99 -26.57
C GLY A 460 28.87 41.19 -26.62
N PHE A 461 28.11 41.33 -27.72
CA PHE A 461 26.90 40.53 -27.93
C PHE A 461 27.24 39.04 -28.07
N PHE A 462 28.21 38.69 -28.93
CA PHE A 462 28.60 37.29 -29.14
C PHE A 462 29.17 36.61 -27.89
N THR A 463 29.95 37.31 -27.07
CA THR A 463 30.47 36.72 -25.82
C THR A 463 29.36 36.47 -24.79
N ILE A 464 28.44 37.42 -24.61
CA ILE A 464 27.30 37.25 -23.70
C ILE A 464 26.38 36.12 -24.20
N PHE A 465 26.11 36.08 -25.50
CA PHE A 465 25.31 35.03 -26.13
C PHE A 465 25.96 33.64 -25.98
N SER A 466 27.27 33.54 -26.21
CA SER A 466 28.03 32.29 -26.04
C SER A 466 28.02 31.78 -24.60
N VAL A 467 28.22 32.66 -23.61
CA VAL A 467 28.14 32.29 -22.19
C VAL A 467 26.72 31.89 -21.81
N GLY A 468 25.70 32.58 -22.34
CA GLY A 468 24.30 32.24 -22.14
C GLY A 468 23.94 30.85 -22.67
N ILE A 469 24.39 30.51 -23.88
CA ILE A 469 24.24 29.17 -24.45
C ILE A 469 24.93 28.13 -23.57
N LEU A 470 26.17 28.38 -23.14
CA LEU A 470 26.92 27.45 -22.29
C LEU A 470 26.18 27.17 -20.97
N ILE A 471 25.65 28.20 -20.31
CA ILE A 471 24.86 28.04 -19.09
C ILE A 471 23.56 27.28 -19.36
N LEU A 472 22.82 27.62 -20.43
CA LEU A 472 21.60 26.91 -20.83
C LEU A 472 21.86 25.41 -21.09
N VAL A 473 22.96 25.08 -21.78
CA VAL A 473 23.38 23.71 -22.04
C VAL A 473 23.73 23.00 -20.72
N PHE A 474 24.50 23.63 -19.82
CA PHE A 474 24.85 23.04 -18.52
C PHE A 474 23.63 22.85 -17.62
N VAL A 475 22.69 23.79 -17.59
CA VAL A 475 21.46 23.71 -16.80
C VAL A 475 20.53 22.65 -17.37
N SER A 476 20.40 22.58 -18.70
CA SER A 476 19.65 21.50 -19.35
C SER A 476 20.28 20.14 -19.06
N LEU A 477 21.60 20.00 -19.23
CA LEU A 477 22.32 18.74 -18.98
C LEU A 477 22.26 18.30 -17.51
N THR A 478 22.34 19.22 -16.56
CA THR A 478 22.21 18.89 -15.12
C THR A 478 20.77 18.62 -14.70
N SER A 479 19.78 19.24 -15.34
CA SER A 479 18.35 18.90 -15.17
C SER A 479 18.02 17.50 -15.74
N PHE A 480 18.72 17.09 -16.80
CA PHE A 480 18.67 15.71 -17.33
C PHE A 480 19.49 14.71 -16.50
N GLY A 481 20.60 15.14 -15.90
CA GLY A 481 21.57 14.28 -15.23
C GLY A 481 21.19 13.81 -13.82
N THR A 482 20.07 14.26 -13.26
CA THR A 482 19.56 13.77 -11.96
C THR A 482 18.76 12.47 -12.05
N VAL A 483 18.80 11.78 -13.21
CA VAL A 483 18.23 10.43 -13.32
C VAL A 483 19.17 9.42 -12.67
N PHE A 484 18.92 9.23 -11.37
CA PHE A 484 18.97 7.95 -10.65
C PHE A 484 19.94 6.89 -11.20
N GLY A 485 21.21 7.01 -10.79
CA GLY A 485 22.09 5.84 -10.69
C GLY A 485 21.89 5.17 -9.33
N VAL A 486 22.12 3.85 -9.28
CA VAL A 486 22.29 3.13 -8.00
C VAL A 486 23.43 3.80 -7.25
N VAL A 487 23.09 4.61 -6.24
CA VAL A 487 24.08 5.21 -5.35
C VAL A 487 24.56 4.11 -4.42
N SER A 488 25.64 3.44 -4.82
CA SER A 488 26.34 2.53 -3.93
C SER A 488 27.10 3.36 -2.90
N GLU A 489 26.49 3.59 -1.75
CA GLU A 489 27.19 4.17 -0.61
C GLU A 489 28.05 3.08 0.02
N ARG A 490 29.38 3.19 -0.13
CA ARG A 490 30.30 2.35 0.62
C ARG A 490 30.27 2.83 2.06
N VAL A 491 29.53 2.12 2.92
CA VAL A 491 29.57 2.37 4.36
C VAL A 491 30.98 2.02 4.85
N SER A 492 31.67 2.99 5.43
CA SER A 492 33.09 2.89 5.84
C SER A 492 33.33 2.00 7.07
N SER A 493 32.36 1.19 7.49
CA SER A 493 32.56 0.18 8.53
C SER A 493 32.79 -1.19 7.90
N ALA A 494 33.95 -1.80 8.16
CA ALA A 494 34.16 -3.22 7.86
C ALA A 494 33.12 -4.03 8.63
N SER A 495 32.23 -4.74 7.92
CA SER A 495 31.31 -5.68 8.53
C SER A 495 32.12 -6.77 9.24
N PRO A 496 31.79 -7.16 10.47
CA PRO A 496 32.50 -8.22 11.19
C PRO A 496 32.37 -9.60 10.52
N SER A 497 31.43 -9.77 9.59
CA SER A 497 31.20 -10.99 8.82
C SER A 497 30.77 -10.71 7.37
N ASP A 498 31.09 -11.64 6.46
CA ASP A 498 30.59 -11.66 5.09
C ASP A 498 29.13 -12.14 5.08
N GLY A 499 28.19 -11.21 4.91
CA GLY A 499 26.76 -11.51 4.96
C GLY A 499 25.93 -10.52 4.15
N ILE A 500 24.72 -10.96 3.76
CA ILE A 500 23.75 -10.14 3.05
C ILE A 500 22.65 -9.74 4.02
N LEU A 501 22.50 -8.44 4.24
CA LEU A 501 21.41 -7.91 5.05
C LEU A 501 20.21 -7.57 4.18
N VAL A 502 19.20 -8.44 4.22
CA VAL A 502 17.95 -8.20 3.48
C VAL A 502 17.01 -7.34 4.33
N ARG A 503 16.58 -6.22 3.77
CA ARG A 503 15.61 -5.31 4.40
C ARG A 503 14.56 -4.91 3.38
N ARG A 504 13.29 -4.91 3.79
CA ARG A 504 12.22 -4.32 2.99
C ARG A 504 12.18 -2.81 3.27
N MET A 505 12.73 -2.03 2.35
CA MET A 505 12.74 -0.57 2.42
C MET A 505 11.40 0.00 1.92
N ILE A 506 10.89 1.03 2.59
CA ILE A 506 9.71 1.76 2.12
C ILE A 506 10.12 2.74 1.01
N ASN A 507 11.27 3.41 1.17
CA ASN A 507 11.96 4.19 0.13
C ASN A 507 13.46 3.87 0.16
N GLY A 508 14.14 3.95 -0.98
CA GLY A 508 15.58 3.62 -1.11
C GLY A 508 16.53 4.45 -0.23
N SER A 509 16.04 5.55 0.35
CA SER A 509 16.79 6.44 1.26
C SER A 509 16.17 6.56 2.67
N SER A 510 15.06 5.86 2.96
CA SER A 510 14.39 6.01 4.27
C SER A 510 14.97 5.10 5.33
N ALA A 511 15.15 5.62 6.54
CA ALA A 511 15.44 4.83 7.75
C ALA A 511 14.23 4.01 8.24
N PHE A 512 13.07 4.10 7.56
CA PHE A 512 11.87 3.33 7.86
C PHE A 512 11.84 2.02 7.05
N PHE A 513 11.51 0.93 7.73
CA PHE A 513 11.53 -0.40 7.16
C PHE A 513 10.17 -1.07 7.36
N SER A 514 9.72 -1.80 6.35
CA SER A 514 8.56 -2.66 6.47
C SER A 514 9.00 -4.04 6.98
N PRO A 515 8.22 -4.72 7.83
CA PRO A 515 8.55 -6.08 8.25
C PRO A 515 8.58 -7.03 7.03
N LEU A 516 9.53 -7.96 7.04
CA LEU A 516 9.48 -9.16 6.18
C LEU A 516 8.34 -10.07 6.69
N GLY A 517 7.63 -10.71 5.76
CA GLY A 517 6.62 -11.72 6.04
C GLY A 517 7.25 -13.08 6.36
N TYR A 518 6.48 -13.99 6.94
CA TYR A 518 6.94 -15.33 7.34
C TYR A 518 7.39 -16.16 6.14
N GLY A 519 6.73 -16.02 4.99
CA GLY A 519 7.10 -16.71 3.76
C GLY A 519 8.31 -16.13 3.01
N ASP A 520 8.77 -14.92 3.39
CA ASP A 520 9.85 -14.26 2.67
C ASP A 520 11.18 -14.97 2.90
N ILE A 521 11.42 -15.47 4.11
CA ILE A 521 12.67 -16.15 4.46
C ILE A 521 12.84 -17.42 3.62
N VAL A 522 11.78 -18.22 3.50
CA VAL A 522 11.76 -19.43 2.68
C VAL A 522 12.05 -19.07 1.23
N THR A 523 11.36 -18.06 0.70
CA THR A 523 11.54 -17.59 -0.68
C THR A 523 12.98 -17.11 -0.94
N ILE A 524 13.57 -16.35 -0.01
CA ILE A 524 14.92 -15.82 -0.12
C ILE A 524 15.96 -16.95 -0.06
N SER A 525 15.76 -17.94 0.81
CA SER A 525 16.68 -19.09 0.97
C SER A 525 16.75 -20.02 -0.25
N GLU A 526 15.77 -19.93 -1.14
CA GLU A 526 15.77 -20.69 -2.40
C GLU A 526 16.37 -19.90 -3.56
N ILE A 527 16.28 -18.56 -3.52
CA ILE A 527 16.86 -17.68 -4.55
C ILE A 527 18.38 -17.54 -4.33
N ILE A 528 18.80 -17.49 -3.07
CA ILE A 528 20.20 -17.31 -2.69
C ILE A 528 20.61 -18.55 -1.89
N SER A 529 21.76 -19.15 -2.21
CA SER A 529 22.32 -20.22 -1.39
C SER A 529 22.77 -19.66 -0.04
N ILE A 530 21.99 -19.89 1.00
CA ILE A 530 22.23 -19.36 2.35
C ILE A 530 22.60 -20.48 3.30
N THR A 531 23.74 -20.34 3.99
CA THR A 531 24.22 -21.32 4.97
C THR A 531 23.54 -21.18 6.34
N ASN A 532 23.23 -19.94 6.74
CA ASN A 532 22.63 -19.61 8.05
C ASN A 532 21.80 -18.32 7.89
N VAL A 533 20.68 -18.21 8.64
CA VAL A 533 19.77 -17.04 8.59
C VAL A 533 19.50 -16.56 10.02
N ALA A 534 19.90 -15.32 10.32
CA ALA A 534 19.52 -14.66 11.57
C ALA A 534 18.31 -13.73 11.35
N GLN A 535 17.21 -14.01 12.04
CA GLN A 535 16.03 -13.15 12.00
C GLN A 535 16.13 -12.08 13.07
N ARG A 536 15.95 -10.82 12.68
CA ARG A 536 15.96 -9.69 13.60
C ARG A 536 14.60 -9.01 13.64
N TRP A 537 14.01 -9.00 14.82
CA TRP A 537 12.77 -8.27 15.07
C TRP A 537 13.07 -7.01 15.86
N ARG A 538 12.38 -5.92 15.53
CA ARG A 538 12.48 -4.68 16.29
C ARG A 538 11.13 -4.00 16.32
N ASN A 539 10.86 -3.29 17.39
CA ASN A 539 9.74 -2.38 17.42
C ASN A 539 10.02 -1.12 16.58
N LEU A 540 8.94 -0.44 16.19
CA LEU A 540 9.04 0.87 15.54
C LEU A 540 9.39 1.89 16.64
N PRO A 541 10.44 2.72 16.47
CA PRO A 541 10.81 3.70 17.48
C PRO A 541 9.65 4.67 17.72
N GLN A 542 9.25 4.82 18.98
CA GLN A 542 8.19 5.74 19.41
C GLN A 542 8.79 6.84 20.30
N ALA A 543 8.21 8.04 20.22
CA ALA A 543 8.61 9.16 21.08
C ALA A 543 8.26 8.92 22.57
N ASN A 544 7.24 8.08 22.82
CA ASN A 544 6.85 7.65 24.16
C ASN A 544 7.53 6.32 24.51
N PRO A 545 7.94 6.11 25.76
CA PRO A 545 8.52 4.84 26.19
C PRO A 545 7.49 3.71 26.10
N ILE A 546 7.94 2.55 25.63
CA ILE A 546 7.11 1.36 25.38
C ILE A 546 7.01 0.52 26.64
N ALA A 547 8.02 0.59 27.51
CA ALA A 547 8.01 -0.01 28.84
C ALA A 547 8.84 0.83 29.82
N LEU A 548 8.63 0.62 31.12
CA LEU A 548 9.43 1.18 32.21
C LEU A 548 10.01 0.03 33.02
N LEU A 549 11.33 -0.02 33.15
CA LEU A 549 12.01 -0.95 34.03
C LEU A 549 12.11 -0.31 35.41
N VAL A 550 11.42 -0.87 36.40
CA VAL A 550 11.43 -0.35 37.77
C VAL A 550 12.31 -1.24 38.62
N ASN A 551 13.30 -0.66 39.30
CA ASN A 551 14.07 -1.37 40.29
C ASN A 551 13.22 -1.49 41.58
N PRO A 552 12.83 -2.71 42.00
CA PRO A 552 11.96 -2.89 43.16
C PRO A 552 12.63 -2.49 44.49
N ARG A 553 13.96 -2.32 44.52
CA ARG A 553 14.72 -1.94 45.73
C ARG A 553 14.92 -0.43 45.84
N THR A 554 15.16 0.26 44.73
CA THR A 554 15.42 1.72 44.71
C THR A 554 14.22 2.54 44.25
N MET A 555 13.18 1.89 43.71
CA MET A 555 12.01 2.51 43.05
C MET A 555 12.36 3.42 41.87
N GLU A 556 13.62 3.39 41.39
CA GLU A 556 14.04 4.10 40.20
C GLU A 556 13.51 3.41 38.95
N SER A 557 13.05 4.21 37.99
CA SER A 557 12.47 3.73 36.74
C SER A 557 13.30 4.16 35.53
N GLN A 558 13.68 3.21 34.68
CA GLN A 558 14.36 3.47 33.41
C GLN A 558 13.38 3.29 32.24
N PRO A 559 13.17 4.31 31.39
CA PRO A 559 12.32 4.19 30.20
C PRO A 559 12.97 3.36 29.10
N VAL A 560 12.19 2.47 28.48
CA VAL A 560 12.59 1.64 27.34
C VAL A 560 11.91 2.16 26.07
N TYR A 561 12.70 2.67 25.14
CA TYR A 561 12.21 3.23 23.87
C TYR A 561 12.25 2.24 22.70
N GLY A 562 13.04 1.17 22.81
CA GLY A 562 13.31 0.23 21.73
C GLY A 562 13.60 -1.17 22.26
N ILE A 563 13.08 -2.18 21.59
CA ILE A 563 13.30 -3.59 21.90
C ILE A 563 13.70 -4.26 20.59
N ILE A 564 14.80 -5.01 20.63
CA ILE A 564 15.29 -5.80 19.51
C ILE A 564 15.31 -7.25 19.98
N ALA A 565 14.65 -8.14 19.24
CA ALA A 565 14.80 -9.57 19.43
C ALA A 565 15.87 -10.10 18.48
N ILE A 566 16.74 -10.95 19.02
CA ILE A 566 17.85 -11.58 18.32
C ILE A 566 17.80 -13.09 18.56
N SER A 567 18.22 -13.89 17.59
CA SER A 567 18.47 -15.33 17.76
C SER A 567 19.88 -15.51 18.32
N PRO A 568 20.07 -15.84 19.62
CA PRO A 568 21.36 -15.72 20.28
C PRO A 568 22.50 -16.48 19.59
N ASN A 569 22.32 -17.76 19.29
CA ASN A 569 23.38 -18.59 18.72
C ASN A 569 23.75 -18.16 17.29
N ILE A 570 22.73 -17.84 16.48
CA ILE A 570 22.91 -17.51 15.08
C ILE A 570 23.46 -16.08 14.93
N GLU A 571 22.88 -15.11 15.62
CA GLU A 571 23.29 -13.69 15.55
C GLU A 571 24.71 -13.50 16.10
N ALA A 572 25.14 -14.28 17.10
CA ALA A 572 26.51 -14.23 17.63
C ALA A 572 27.57 -14.69 16.61
N SER A 573 27.20 -15.50 15.61
CA SER A 573 28.12 -15.90 14.54
C SER A 573 28.37 -14.78 13.52
N TYR A 574 27.42 -13.85 13.39
CA TYR A 574 27.47 -12.73 12.45
C TYR A 574 27.91 -11.43 13.10
N THR A 575 27.44 -11.20 14.31
CA THR A 575 27.66 -10.00 15.10
C THR A 575 28.54 -10.41 16.28
N ARG A 576 29.63 -9.68 16.50
CA ARG A 576 30.50 -9.90 17.68
C ARG A 576 29.86 -9.40 18.97
N ILE A 577 28.52 -9.43 19.07
CA ILE A 577 27.75 -8.89 20.17
C ILE A 577 28.02 -9.63 21.49
N LYS A 578 28.32 -10.94 21.39
CA LYS A 578 28.73 -11.77 22.53
C LYS A 578 30.02 -11.27 23.17
N GLU A 579 30.94 -10.70 22.38
CA GLU A 579 32.23 -10.17 22.84
C GLU A 579 32.11 -8.76 23.44
N THR A 580 30.98 -8.08 23.22
CA THR A 580 30.74 -6.70 23.70
C THR A 580 30.01 -6.61 25.04
N ILE A 581 29.75 -7.75 25.69
CA ILE A 581 29.02 -7.77 26.97
C ILE A 581 29.92 -7.27 28.09
N ALA A 582 29.56 -6.16 28.70
CA ALA A 582 30.31 -5.57 29.80
C ALA A 582 30.02 -6.23 31.16
N SER A 583 28.80 -6.75 31.36
CA SER A 583 28.37 -7.38 32.61
C SER A 583 27.26 -8.39 32.36
N GLY A 584 27.27 -9.50 33.12
CA GLY A 584 26.31 -10.60 32.99
C GLY A 584 26.74 -11.65 31.95
N GLU A 585 25.79 -12.50 31.55
CA GLU A 585 25.97 -13.53 30.52
C GLU A 585 25.20 -13.17 29.24
N TYR A 586 25.61 -13.77 28.12
CA TYR A 586 24.88 -13.64 26.86
C TYR A 586 23.57 -14.45 26.88
N LEU A 587 22.62 -14.06 26.03
CA LEU A 587 21.33 -14.73 25.90
C LEU A 587 21.50 -16.20 25.51
N ARG A 588 20.67 -17.08 26.08
CA ARG A 588 20.58 -18.50 25.75
C ARG A 588 19.37 -18.75 24.84
N GLU A 589 19.48 -19.73 23.93
CA GLU A 589 18.41 -20.03 22.97
C GLU A 589 17.14 -20.59 23.64
N ASP A 590 17.32 -21.33 24.74
CA ASP A 590 16.25 -22.08 25.40
C ASP A 590 15.61 -21.30 26.56
N ALA A 591 16.15 -20.11 26.88
CA ALA A 591 15.75 -19.33 28.04
C ALA A 591 14.71 -18.26 27.66
N CYS A 592 13.59 -18.25 28.39
CA CYS A 592 12.54 -17.25 28.21
C CYS A 592 12.74 -16.07 29.17
N GLY A 593 12.62 -14.84 28.65
CA GLY A 593 12.59 -13.61 29.46
C GLY A 593 13.96 -13.00 29.78
N GLU A 594 15.04 -13.49 29.17
CA GLU A 594 16.36 -12.86 29.27
C GLU A 594 16.42 -11.56 28.44
N ILE A 595 17.10 -10.53 28.97
CA ILE A 595 17.18 -9.21 28.35
C ILE A 595 18.62 -8.71 28.43
N LEU A 596 19.16 -8.24 27.30
CA LEU A 596 20.39 -7.45 27.27
C LEU A 596 20.03 -5.96 27.20
N MET A 597 20.70 -5.16 28.04
CA MET A 597 20.55 -3.72 28.06
C MET A 597 21.84 -3.06 27.58
N SER A 598 21.71 -2.10 26.67
CA SER A 598 22.85 -1.26 26.28
C SER A 598 23.18 -0.33 27.45
N LEU A 599 24.46 -0.33 27.85
CA LEU A 599 25.00 0.75 28.67
C LEU A 599 25.03 2.01 27.80
N SER A 600 24.28 3.04 28.18
CA SER A 600 24.27 4.33 27.50
C SER A 600 25.51 5.15 27.83
#